data_AF-A0A081BTJ4-F1
#
_entry.id   AF-A0A081BTJ4-F1
#
_cell.length_a   1.000
_cell.length_b   1.000
_cell.length_c   1.000
_cell.angle_alpha   90.00
_cell.angle_beta   90.00
_cell.angle_gamma   90.00
#
_symmetry.space_group_name_H-M   'P 1'
#
loop_
_entity.id
_entity.type
_entity.pdbx_description
1 polymer ?
#
loop_
_entity_poly.entity_id
_entity_poly.type
_entity_poly.pdbx_seq_one_letter_code
_entity_poly.pdbx_strand_id
1 'polypeptide(L)'
;MKPLRYILCVLSGLVLVMQGCQHPQSLYEEPPLPPIEQGKEYEYRHKYAQAEQEYKQIEDLAAQNMTLNQLNSAWDNVNANITRTQERMQSDPNSAQARLDVAQEYYHKALLCASYLKEAQGSYPRDYVKGEAEYYYSEALRQAKHAERIGNSPEAYMLVSEIYLSTGQSDLALRELKLLMKKHTQYARVYYAIGKIYLDTQKYERVERYFIRTIKLDPDFIDAYYLLGKFYLEQKWYDYASATFLEILRRKPNDSASFEALIQSAHELSKFYIDDGHYDQALIILQEILRVKSSYSVHQTLLLARQKKAEALVAAQEAKKKALETQLAAQQAQPEPTPPPESTPTPEAAAQPTAPTPPAAEPTVAPTPEPTPEPAVTETPAPTPAVTPTVQLRNAPAALANADILDMIKQRGYHHPNDLSSWGLSGTVKGTMQHAYVSQTPNGVNVVIDQASGLMWQQAGSPDRMNWDQVKAYIEQLNQGASGGFSDWRLPTIEELGSLVEFEQKNGALYIDPIFDATQNVCWSADTKTAENSSWAASYMNGHLFADARANTNFVRAVRTLP
;
A
#
# COMPACT_ATOMS: atom_id res chain seq x y z
N MET A 1 28.27 -52.87 49.83
CA MET A 1 28.37 -53.61 48.56
C MET A 1 27.02 -53.61 47.82
N LYS A 2 26.65 -52.48 47.21
CA LYS A 2 25.56 -52.34 46.22
C LYS A 2 25.81 -51.04 45.43
N PRO A 3 26.78 -51.03 44.48
CA PRO A 3 26.53 -50.32 43.22
C PRO A 3 27.39 -50.87 42.06
N LEU A 4 27.20 -52.11 41.62
CA LEU A 4 27.83 -52.60 40.37
C LEU A 4 26.85 -53.25 39.38
N ARG A 5 25.60 -53.51 39.79
CA ARG A 5 24.61 -54.17 38.93
C ARG A 5 23.78 -53.21 38.05
N TYR A 6 23.71 -51.92 38.38
CA TYR A 6 22.97 -50.95 37.53
C TYR A 6 23.78 -50.44 36.33
N ILE A 7 25.11 -50.49 36.39
CA ILE A 7 25.97 -50.04 35.28
C ILE A 7 26.05 -51.10 34.17
N LEU A 8 25.97 -52.39 34.52
CA LEU A 8 26.01 -53.47 33.52
C LEU A 8 24.72 -53.59 32.68
N CYS A 9 23.54 -53.30 33.22
CA CYS A 9 22.30 -53.34 32.42
C CYS A 9 22.18 -52.17 31.42
N VAL A 10 22.72 -50.99 31.76
CA VAL A 10 22.70 -49.83 30.84
C VAL A 10 23.72 -50.03 29.71
N LEU A 11 24.87 -50.64 29.99
CA LEU A 11 25.87 -50.96 28.97
C LEU A 11 25.43 -52.11 28.04
N SER A 12 24.72 -53.13 28.54
CA SER A 12 24.17 -54.19 27.67
C SER A 12 22.99 -53.71 26.82
N GLY A 13 22.21 -52.73 27.28
CA GLY A 13 21.14 -52.11 26.51
C GLY A 13 21.65 -51.20 25.39
N LEU A 14 22.75 -50.47 25.61
CA LEU A 14 23.37 -49.63 24.58
C LEU A 14 24.08 -50.46 23.49
N VAL A 15 24.64 -51.62 23.84
CA VAL A 15 25.30 -52.50 22.86
C VAL A 15 24.30 -53.18 21.92
N LEU A 16 23.08 -53.51 22.38
CA LEU A 16 22.05 -54.08 21.50
C LEU A 16 21.36 -53.06 20.58
N VAL A 17 21.28 -51.78 20.97
CA VAL A 17 20.78 -50.72 20.08
C VAL A 17 21.82 -50.38 18.98
N MET A 18 23.10 -50.57 19.26
CA MET A 18 24.20 -50.33 18.29
C MET A 18 24.46 -51.49 17.32
N GLN A 19 23.85 -52.67 17.51
CA GLN A 19 24.01 -53.82 16.60
C GLN A 19 22.88 -53.98 15.57
N GLY A 20 21.84 -53.13 15.62
CA GLY A 20 20.75 -53.11 14.64
C GLY A 20 20.84 -52.01 13.58
N CYS A 21 21.70 -51.01 13.76
CA CYS A 21 21.94 -49.97 12.77
C CYS A 21 23.21 -50.33 11.98
N GLN A 22 23.03 -51.01 10.85
CA GLN A 22 24.01 -50.95 9.77
C GLN A 22 24.06 -49.49 9.29
N HIS A 23 24.87 -48.66 9.96
CA HIS A 23 25.32 -47.42 9.35
C HIS A 23 26.13 -47.80 8.11
N PRO A 24 25.78 -47.31 6.92
CA PRO A 24 26.57 -47.57 5.73
C PRO A 24 27.97 -47.02 5.97
N GLN A 25 28.99 -47.86 5.74
CA GLN A 25 30.41 -47.49 5.80
C GLN A 25 30.81 -46.35 4.83
N SER A 26 29.86 -45.79 4.07
CA SER A 26 30.05 -44.66 3.15
C SER A 26 30.16 -43.29 3.82
N LEU A 27 30.11 -43.20 5.15
CA LEU A 27 30.25 -41.94 5.91
C LEU A 27 31.70 -41.61 6.33
N TYR A 28 32.67 -42.49 6.02
CA TYR A 28 34.09 -42.31 6.35
C TYR A 28 35.05 -42.39 5.16
N GLU A 29 34.54 -42.46 3.93
CA GLU A 29 35.34 -42.08 2.77
C GLU A 29 35.17 -40.57 2.59
N GLU A 30 36.27 -39.82 2.66
CA GLU A 30 36.25 -38.39 2.33
C GLU A 30 35.60 -38.23 0.95
N PRO A 31 34.52 -37.43 0.83
CA PRO A 31 33.87 -37.25 -0.44
C PRO A 31 34.90 -36.68 -1.44
N PRO A 32 34.83 -37.08 -2.72
CA PRO A 32 35.72 -36.53 -3.73
C PRO A 32 35.63 -35.00 -3.69
N LEU A 33 36.79 -34.33 -3.62
CA LEU A 33 36.90 -32.87 -3.57
C LEU A 33 36.03 -32.23 -4.67
N PRO A 34 35.52 -31.00 -4.51
CA PRO A 34 34.84 -30.30 -5.59
C PRO A 34 35.68 -30.30 -6.87
N PRO A 35 35.13 -30.38 -8.10
CA PRO A 35 35.89 -30.38 -9.36
C PRO A 35 36.91 -29.23 -9.46
N ILE A 36 36.63 -28.09 -8.81
CA ILE A 36 37.57 -26.98 -8.70
C ILE A 36 38.75 -27.28 -7.75
N GLU A 37 38.52 -27.93 -6.62
CA GLU A 37 39.58 -28.33 -5.68
C GLU A 37 40.32 -29.58 -6.19
N GLN A 38 39.65 -30.47 -6.93
CA GLN A 38 40.31 -31.53 -7.68
C GLN A 38 41.15 -30.97 -8.81
N GLY A 39 40.64 -30.00 -9.57
CA GLY A 39 41.39 -29.30 -10.61
C GLY A 39 42.65 -28.64 -10.04
N LYS A 40 42.51 -27.91 -8.92
CA LYS A 40 43.63 -27.28 -8.20
C LYS A 40 44.62 -28.30 -7.62
N GLU A 41 44.13 -29.43 -7.09
CA GLU A 41 44.97 -30.52 -6.60
C GLU A 41 45.68 -31.27 -7.74
N TYR A 42 45.02 -31.45 -8.89
CA TYR A 42 45.61 -32.01 -10.10
C TYR A 42 46.66 -31.07 -10.71
N GLU A 43 46.44 -29.75 -10.69
CA GLU A 43 47.46 -28.76 -11.06
C GLU A 43 48.67 -28.77 -10.11
N TYR A 44 48.42 -28.80 -8.80
CA TYR A 44 49.47 -28.91 -7.78
C TYR A 44 50.29 -30.21 -7.95
N ARG A 45 49.65 -31.29 -8.41
CA ARG A 45 50.28 -32.58 -8.72
C ARG A 45 50.78 -32.70 -10.18
N HIS A 46 50.80 -31.62 -10.96
CA HIS A 46 51.24 -31.56 -12.35
C HIS A 46 50.47 -32.48 -13.34
N LYS A 47 49.22 -32.81 -13.03
CA LYS A 47 48.30 -33.64 -13.83
C LYS A 47 47.33 -32.79 -14.66
N TYR A 48 47.90 -31.99 -15.56
CA TYR A 48 47.19 -30.92 -16.25
C TYR A 48 46.02 -31.36 -17.12
N ALA A 49 46.10 -32.52 -17.79
CA ALA A 49 45.00 -33.02 -18.62
C ALA A 49 43.76 -33.43 -17.80
N GLN A 50 43.97 -33.87 -16.55
CA GLN A 50 42.88 -34.22 -15.63
C GLN A 50 42.29 -32.95 -15.01
N ALA A 51 43.14 -31.99 -14.65
CA ALA A 51 42.68 -30.66 -14.23
C ALA A 51 41.84 -29.99 -15.32
N GLU A 52 42.27 -30.04 -16.57
CA GLU A 52 41.55 -29.50 -17.73
C GLU A 52 40.19 -30.20 -17.93
N GLN A 53 40.12 -31.51 -17.72
CA GLN A 53 38.87 -32.26 -17.82
C GLN A 53 37.90 -31.95 -16.67
N GLU A 54 38.42 -31.72 -15.46
CA GLU A 54 37.62 -31.26 -14.32
C GLU A 54 37.13 -29.82 -14.55
N TYR A 55 37.99 -28.91 -15.03
CA TYR A 55 37.62 -27.53 -15.38
C TYR A 55 36.59 -27.45 -16.52
N LYS A 56 36.67 -28.36 -17.49
CA LYS A 56 35.73 -28.45 -18.61
C LYS A 56 34.33 -28.92 -18.19
N GLN A 57 34.23 -29.82 -17.20
CA GLN A 57 32.93 -30.22 -16.63
C GLN A 57 32.21 -29.07 -15.94
N ILE A 58 32.97 -28.13 -15.38
CA ILE A 58 32.43 -26.93 -14.76
C ILE A 58 31.97 -25.96 -15.88
N GLU A 59 32.72 -25.79 -16.98
CA GLU A 59 32.33 -24.92 -18.12
C GLU A 59 31.02 -25.32 -18.81
N ASP A 60 30.76 -26.61 -18.98
CA ASP A 60 29.53 -27.12 -19.60
C ASP A 60 28.24 -26.89 -18.76
N LEU A 61 28.38 -26.62 -17.46
CA LEU A 61 27.26 -26.36 -16.53
C LEU A 61 26.84 -24.88 -16.49
N ALA A 62 27.67 -23.96 -16.98
CA ALA A 62 27.53 -22.51 -16.77
C ALA A 62 26.78 -21.76 -17.89
N ALA A 63 26.07 -22.47 -18.76
CA ALA A 63 25.52 -21.90 -20.00
C ALA A 63 24.20 -21.09 -19.84
N GLN A 64 23.75 -20.72 -18.63
CA GLN A 64 22.46 -19.99 -18.46
C GLN A 64 22.40 -18.82 -17.46
N ASN A 65 23.45 -18.45 -16.73
CA ASN A 65 23.67 -17.14 -16.09
C ASN A 65 24.96 -17.23 -15.24
N MET A 66 25.82 -16.20 -15.29
CA MET A 66 27.24 -16.21 -14.89
C MET A 66 28.04 -17.41 -15.42
N THR A 67 29.05 -17.14 -16.27
CA THR A 67 29.97 -18.21 -16.67
C THR A 67 30.76 -18.64 -15.44
N LEU A 68 31.05 -19.92 -15.23
CA LEU A 68 31.62 -20.28 -13.92
C LEU A 68 33.10 -20.00 -13.75
N ASN A 69 33.75 -19.56 -14.82
CA ASN A 69 34.99 -18.79 -14.70
C ASN A 69 34.77 -17.50 -13.89
N GLN A 70 33.60 -16.86 -14.01
CA GLN A 70 33.19 -15.73 -13.15
C GLN A 70 32.88 -16.17 -11.72
N LEU A 71 32.20 -17.31 -11.52
CA LEU A 71 31.93 -17.84 -10.16
C LEU A 71 33.22 -18.24 -9.44
N ASN A 72 34.15 -18.91 -10.14
CA ASN A 72 35.45 -19.31 -9.61
C ASN A 72 36.31 -18.08 -9.27
N SER A 73 36.33 -17.09 -10.16
CA SER A 73 37.02 -15.81 -9.88
C SER A 73 36.41 -15.08 -8.69
N ALA A 74 35.07 -15.07 -8.56
CA ALA A 74 34.38 -14.50 -7.42
C ALA A 74 34.72 -15.25 -6.12
N TRP A 75 34.76 -16.59 -6.17
CA TRP A 75 35.11 -17.44 -5.04
C TRP A 75 36.53 -17.19 -4.53
N ASP A 76 37.51 -17.12 -5.43
CA ASP A 76 38.91 -16.86 -5.07
C ASP A 76 39.10 -15.44 -4.51
N ASN A 77 38.40 -14.45 -5.07
CA ASN A 77 38.39 -13.09 -4.54
C ASN A 77 37.79 -13.01 -3.13
N VAL A 78 36.65 -13.68 -2.89
CA VAL A 78 36.00 -13.73 -1.58
C VAL A 78 36.92 -14.41 -0.56
N ASN A 79 37.59 -15.51 -0.91
CA ASN A 79 38.54 -16.16 -0.01
C ASN A 79 39.73 -15.26 0.35
N ALA A 80 40.30 -14.54 -0.62
CA ALA A 80 41.37 -13.59 -0.37
C ALA A 80 40.91 -12.43 0.54
N ASN A 81 39.68 -11.94 0.36
CA ASN A 81 39.10 -10.91 1.20
C ASN A 81 38.84 -11.40 2.63
N ILE A 82 38.32 -12.63 2.81
CA ILE A 82 38.13 -13.24 4.13
C ILE A 82 39.47 -13.29 4.87
N THR A 83 40.52 -13.82 4.25
CA THR A 83 41.86 -13.92 4.87
C THR A 83 42.38 -12.54 5.29
N ARG A 84 42.36 -11.56 4.39
CA ARG A 84 42.81 -10.19 4.68
C ARG A 84 42.01 -9.55 5.83
N THR A 85 40.71 -9.81 5.88
CA THR A 85 39.84 -9.21 6.90
C THR A 85 40.00 -9.91 8.24
N GLN A 86 40.23 -11.23 8.25
CA GLN A 86 40.57 -11.98 9.45
C GLN A 86 41.90 -11.51 10.05
N GLU A 87 42.92 -11.23 9.24
CA GLU A 87 44.19 -10.64 9.71
C GLU A 87 43.97 -9.29 10.38
N ARG A 88 43.11 -8.43 9.80
CA ARG A 88 42.70 -7.16 10.42
C ARG A 88 41.94 -7.36 11.73
N MET A 89 41.11 -8.38 11.83
CA MET A 89 40.43 -8.72 13.08
C MET A 89 41.37 -9.29 14.14
N GLN A 90 42.46 -9.95 13.75
CA GLN A 90 43.49 -10.39 14.69
C GLN A 90 44.26 -9.20 15.27
N SER A 91 44.53 -8.17 14.47
CA SER A 91 45.19 -6.95 14.93
C SER A 91 44.27 -6.00 15.70
N ASP A 92 42.97 -5.95 15.38
CA ASP A 92 41.94 -5.24 16.13
C ASP A 92 40.68 -6.11 16.36
N PRO A 93 40.67 -6.92 17.45
CA PRO A 93 39.55 -7.82 17.76
C PRO A 93 38.23 -7.10 18.08
N ASN A 94 38.27 -5.82 18.42
CA ASN A 94 37.09 -5.03 18.77
C ASN A 94 36.64 -4.13 17.62
N SER A 95 37.22 -4.26 16.43
CA SER A 95 36.74 -3.55 15.25
C SER A 95 35.36 -4.06 14.82
N ALA A 96 34.31 -3.27 15.05
CA ALA A 96 32.98 -3.57 14.54
C ALA A 96 32.95 -3.61 13.01
N GLN A 97 33.72 -2.73 12.35
CA GLN A 97 33.80 -2.66 10.89
C GLN A 97 34.48 -3.90 10.30
N ALA A 98 35.64 -4.32 10.83
CA ALA A 98 36.32 -5.51 10.31
C ALA A 98 35.46 -6.78 10.48
N ARG A 99 34.70 -6.86 11.58
CA ARG A 99 33.73 -7.94 11.80
C ARG A 99 32.56 -7.90 10.83
N LEU A 100 32.08 -6.69 10.49
CA LEU A 100 31.04 -6.53 9.48
C LEU A 100 31.54 -6.92 8.10
N ASP A 101 32.74 -6.47 7.73
CA ASP A 101 33.37 -6.79 6.44
C ASP A 101 33.53 -8.31 6.28
N VAL A 102 34.06 -9.02 7.29
CA VAL A 102 34.22 -10.48 7.19
C VAL A 102 32.86 -11.19 7.14
N ALA A 103 31.85 -10.66 7.85
CA ALA A 103 30.51 -11.20 7.83
C ALA A 103 29.87 -11.09 6.43
N GLN A 104 30.09 -9.96 5.74
CA GLN A 104 29.64 -9.75 4.37
C GLN A 104 30.30 -10.74 3.41
N GLU A 105 31.60 -10.99 3.56
CA GLU A 105 32.31 -11.95 2.72
C GLU A 105 31.86 -13.39 2.97
N TYR A 106 31.64 -13.79 4.23
CA TYR A 106 31.03 -15.09 4.52
C TYR A 106 29.62 -15.22 3.97
N TYR A 107 28.82 -14.16 4.04
CA TYR A 107 27.48 -14.15 3.48
C TYR A 107 27.51 -14.27 1.95
N HIS A 108 28.41 -13.54 1.28
CA HIS A 108 28.63 -13.66 -0.16
C HIS A 108 29.02 -15.10 -0.54
N LYS A 109 29.92 -15.71 0.23
CA LYS A 109 30.30 -17.12 0.02
C LYS A 109 29.10 -18.07 0.16
N ALA A 110 28.23 -17.85 1.15
CA ALA A 110 27.01 -18.63 1.32
C ALA A 110 26.03 -18.47 0.13
N LEU A 111 25.91 -17.26 -0.42
CA LEU A 111 25.11 -17.00 -1.62
C LEU A 111 25.69 -17.68 -2.87
N LEU A 112 27.02 -17.71 -3.02
CA LEU A 112 27.68 -18.46 -4.10
C LEU A 112 27.40 -19.97 -3.96
N CYS A 113 27.49 -20.55 -2.76
CA CYS A 113 27.09 -21.93 -2.53
C CYS A 113 25.62 -22.17 -2.93
N ALA A 114 24.72 -21.23 -2.61
CA ALA A 114 23.32 -21.32 -2.97
C ALA A 114 23.07 -21.21 -4.49
N SER A 115 23.83 -20.39 -5.22
CA SER A 115 23.73 -20.33 -6.69
C SER A 115 24.20 -21.64 -7.33
N TYR A 116 25.29 -22.23 -6.84
CA TYR A 116 25.76 -23.55 -7.31
C TYR A 116 24.70 -24.65 -7.14
N LEU A 117 23.94 -24.63 -6.03
CA LEU A 117 22.85 -25.59 -5.79
C LEU A 117 21.70 -25.48 -6.81
N LYS A 118 21.43 -24.28 -7.33
CA LYS A 118 20.33 -24.01 -8.27
C LYS A 118 20.65 -24.48 -9.69
N GLU A 119 21.92 -24.38 -10.09
CA GLU A 119 22.38 -24.71 -11.45
C GLU A 119 22.77 -26.18 -11.62
N ALA A 120 23.13 -26.87 -10.53
CA ALA A 120 23.45 -28.30 -10.57
C ALA A 120 22.20 -29.17 -10.84
N GLN A 121 21.95 -29.46 -12.12
CA GLN A 121 21.06 -30.54 -12.58
C GLN A 121 21.76 -31.92 -12.66
N GLY A 122 23.00 -32.04 -12.20
CA GLY A 122 23.82 -33.26 -12.25
C GLY A 122 24.13 -33.92 -10.89
N SER A 123 24.83 -35.06 -10.98
CA SER A 123 25.26 -35.99 -9.91
C SER A 123 26.24 -35.40 -8.86
N TYR A 124 25.98 -34.20 -8.34
CA TYR A 124 26.75 -33.61 -7.25
C TYR A 124 26.09 -33.92 -5.89
N PRO A 125 26.84 -34.15 -4.79
CA PRO A 125 26.26 -34.31 -3.47
C PRO A 125 25.67 -32.98 -2.99
N ARG A 126 24.40 -32.71 -3.34
CA ARG A 126 23.66 -31.51 -2.92
C ARG A 126 23.73 -31.28 -1.41
N ASP A 127 23.81 -32.35 -0.64
CA ASP A 127 23.92 -32.30 0.82
C ASP A 127 25.23 -31.65 1.30
N TYR A 128 26.33 -31.82 0.57
CA TYR A 128 27.62 -31.22 0.91
C TYR A 128 27.61 -29.70 0.69
N VAL A 129 27.17 -29.24 -0.49
CA VAL A 129 27.09 -27.79 -0.80
C VAL A 129 26.09 -27.09 0.10
N LYS A 130 24.99 -27.78 0.45
CA LYS A 130 24.03 -27.29 1.42
C LYS A 130 24.66 -27.15 2.82
N GLY A 131 25.41 -28.14 3.28
CA GLY A 131 26.15 -28.07 4.55
C GLY A 131 27.17 -26.94 4.58
N GLU A 132 27.90 -26.72 3.48
CA GLU A 132 28.82 -25.57 3.36
C GLU A 132 28.08 -24.23 3.38
N ALA A 133 26.96 -24.11 2.65
CA ALA A 133 26.15 -22.90 2.68
C ALA A 133 25.64 -22.59 4.10
N GLU A 134 25.13 -23.60 4.81
CA GLU A 134 24.67 -23.50 6.20
C GLU A 134 25.82 -23.06 7.12
N TYR A 135 27.01 -23.61 6.95
CA TYR A 135 28.20 -23.20 7.69
C TYR A 135 28.53 -21.71 7.43
N TYR A 136 28.62 -21.28 6.18
CA TYR A 136 28.95 -19.88 5.87
C TYR A 136 27.86 -18.90 6.30
N TYR A 137 26.57 -19.27 6.23
CA TYR A 137 25.50 -18.46 6.83
C TYR A 137 25.66 -18.35 8.36
N SER A 138 26.04 -19.44 9.04
CA SER A 138 26.24 -19.44 10.48
C SER A 138 27.41 -18.55 10.91
N GLU A 139 28.52 -18.58 10.16
CA GLU A 139 29.69 -17.73 10.40
C GLU A 139 29.40 -16.26 10.09
N ALA A 140 28.73 -15.98 8.97
CA ALA A 140 28.27 -14.64 8.64
C ALA A 140 27.38 -14.07 9.75
N LEU A 141 26.40 -14.86 10.23
CA LEU A 141 25.49 -14.44 11.29
C LEU A 141 26.23 -14.17 12.60
N ARG A 142 27.16 -15.05 12.97
CA ARG A 142 27.98 -14.91 14.18
C ARG A 142 28.77 -13.61 14.17
N GLN A 143 29.47 -13.32 13.07
CA GLN A 143 30.29 -12.11 12.94
C GLN A 143 29.43 -10.85 12.86
N ALA A 144 28.33 -10.88 12.09
CA ALA A 144 27.39 -9.76 11.98
C ALA A 144 26.75 -9.42 13.34
N LYS A 145 26.31 -10.43 14.11
CA LYS A 145 25.79 -10.23 15.48
C LYS A 145 26.84 -9.68 16.44
N HIS A 146 28.10 -10.04 16.26
CA HIS A 146 29.18 -9.47 17.06
C HIS A 146 29.45 -8.01 16.70
N ALA A 147 29.45 -7.67 15.41
CA ALA A 147 29.54 -6.30 14.92
C ALA A 147 28.38 -5.44 15.43
N GLU A 148 27.17 -5.98 15.43
CA GLU A 148 25.96 -5.35 15.98
C GLU A 148 26.15 -4.95 17.45
N ARG A 149 26.66 -5.88 18.28
CA ARG A 149 26.87 -5.66 19.72
C ARG A 149 27.94 -4.61 20.03
N ILE A 150 29.01 -4.57 19.23
CA ILE A 150 30.12 -3.64 19.45
C ILE A 150 29.76 -2.25 18.93
N GLY A 151 29.34 -2.17 17.66
CA GLY A 151 29.27 -0.90 16.93
C GLY A 151 27.88 -0.27 16.86
N ASN A 152 26.81 -1.03 17.13
CA ASN A 152 25.43 -0.60 16.91
C ASN A 152 25.23 0.05 15.51
N SER A 153 25.89 -0.51 14.49
CA SER A 153 25.84 -0.01 13.12
C SER A 153 24.56 -0.52 12.42
N PRO A 154 23.80 0.36 11.73
CA PRO A 154 22.65 -0.02 10.91
C PRO A 154 22.96 -1.14 9.91
N GLU A 155 24.15 -1.11 9.31
CA GLU A 155 24.60 -2.06 8.30
C GLU A 155 24.73 -3.48 8.88
N ALA A 156 25.17 -3.61 10.14
CA ALA A 156 25.21 -4.91 10.82
C ALA A 156 23.81 -5.48 11.06
N TYR A 157 22.86 -4.65 11.50
CA TYR A 157 21.45 -5.04 11.62
C TYR A 157 20.85 -5.47 10.28
N MET A 158 21.14 -4.73 9.20
CA MET A 158 20.69 -5.06 7.86
C MET A 158 21.25 -6.42 7.41
N LEU A 159 22.56 -6.65 7.57
CA LEU A 159 23.18 -7.92 7.19
C LEU A 159 22.60 -9.11 7.97
N VAL A 160 22.41 -8.97 9.28
CA VAL A 160 21.75 -10.01 10.10
C VAL A 160 20.35 -10.32 9.55
N SER A 161 19.58 -9.30 9.20
CA SER A 161 18.24 -9.49 8.64
C SER A 161 18.27 -10.16 7.26
N GLU A 162 19.22 -9.80 6.41
CA GLU A 162 19.42 -10.40 5.08
C GLU A 162 19.79 -11.89 5.20
N ILE A 163 20.67 -12.25 6.15
CA ILE A 163 21.01 -13.65 6.45
C ILE A 163 19.78 -14.43 6.92
N TYR A 164 18.96 -13.85 7.80
CA TYR A 164 17.70 -14.49 8.23
C TYR A 164 16.73 -14.69 7.06
N LEU A 165 16.60 -13.73 6.14
CA LEU A 165 15.76 -13.88 4.97
C LEU A 165 16.28 -14.99 4.03
N SER A 166 17.58 -15.02 3.77
CA SER A 166 18.22 -16.03 2.91
C SER A 166 18.13 -17.45 3.48
N THR A 167 17.96 -17.58 4.80
CA THR A 167 17.74 -18.87 5.49
C THR A 167 16.26 -19.16 5.77
N GLY A 168 15.33 -18.37 5.22
CA GLY A 168 13.88 -18.58 5.34
C GLY A 168 13.27 -18.15 6.69
N GLN A 169 14.02 -17.48 7.55
CA GLN A 169 13.62 -17.07 8.90
C GLN A 169 13.05 -15.64 8.92
N SER A 170 12.02 -15.37 8.11
CA SER A 170 11.44 -14.03 7.91
C SER A 170 10.92 -13.36 9.20
N ASP A 171 10.43 -14.14 10.16
CA ASP A 171 9.97 -13.60 11.46
C ASP A 171 11.13 -13.04 12.30
N LEU A 172 12.29 -13.70 12.28
CA LEU A 172 13.48 -13.20 12.98
C LEU A 172 14.03 -11.96 12.25
N ALA A 173 14.07 -11.98 10.92
CA ALA A 173 14.44 -10.81 10.13
C ALA A 173 13.58 -9.58 10.48
N LEU A 174 12.25 -9.75 10.56
CA LEU A 174 11.35 -8.66 10.95
C LEU A 174 11.57 -8.16 12.38
N ARG A 175 11.93 -9.03 13.33
CA ARG A 175 12.24 -8.61 14.71
C ARG A 175 13.49 -7.72 14.73
N GLU A 176 14.53 -8.13 14.01
CA GLU A 176 15.79 -7.37 13.90
C GLU A 176 15.58 -6.03 13.20
N LEU A 177 14.87 -6.02 12.07
CA LEU A 177 14.56 -4.78 11.35
C LEU A 177 13.69 -3.83 12.18
N LYS A 178 12.75 -4.34 12.98
CA LYS A 178 11.96 -3.49 13.90
C LYS A 178 12.81 -2.91 15.02
N LEU A 179 13.82 -3.64 15.51
CA LEU A 179 14.77 -3.11 16.47
C LEU A 179 15.63 -2.01 15.84
N LEU A 180 16.14 -2.24 14.62
CA LEU A 180 16.87 -1.25 13.83
C LEU A 180 16.03 0.02 13.61
N MET A 181 14.77 -0.13 13.19
CA MET A 181 13.84 0.97 12.97
C MET A 181 13.61 1.82 14.24
N LYS A 182 13.55 1.19 15.42
CA LYS A 182 13.42 1.91 16.70
C LYS A 182 14.67 2.69 17.06
N LYS A 183 15.85 2.14 16.77
CA LYS A 183 17.15 2.77 17.08
C LYS A 183 17.55 3.84 16.06
N HIS A 184 17.19 3.66 14.80
CA HIS A 184 17.59 4.48 13.67
C HIS A 184 16.37 4.88 12.82
N THR A 185 15.57 5.80 13.35
CA THR A 185 14.27 6.23 12.77
C THR A 185 14.36 6.97 11.43
N GLN A 186 15.57 7.36 11.01
CA GLN A 186 15.82 8.06 9.74
C GLN A 186 16.52 7.18 8.69
N TYR A 187 16.79 5.92 9.00
CA TYR A 187 17.51 5.03 8.08
C TYR A 187 16.56 4.44 7.03
N ALA A 188 16.46 5.06 5.85
CA ALA A 188 15.47 4.70 4.81
C ALA A 188 15.44 3.20 4.47
N ARG A 189 16.62 2.58 4.35
CA ARG A 189 16.78 1.17 3.94
C ARG A 189 16.09 0.16 4.87
N VAL A 190 15.90 0.48 6.17
CA VAL A 190 15.15 -0.40 7.09
C VAL A 190 13.67 -0.45 6.73
N TYR A 191 13.08 0.69 6.38
CA TYR A 191 11.68 0.77 5.98
C TYR A 191 11.48 0.02 4.66
N TYR A 192 12.40 0.18 3.71
CA TYR A 192 12.38 -0.57 2.45
C TYR A 192 12.43 -2.09 2.69
N ALA A 193 13.35 -2.58 3.52
CA ALA A 193 13.46 -4.00 3.81
C ALA A 193 12.21 -4.57 4.48
N ILE A 194 11.62 -3.85 5.45
CA ILE A 194 10.36 -4.25 6.07
C ILE A 194 9.22 -4.26 5.04
N GLY A 195 9.13 -3.23 4.20
CA GLY A 195 8.13 -3.13 3.13
C GLY A 195 8.23 -4.29 2.14
N LYS A 196 9.46 -4.64 1.72
CA LYS A 196 9.73 -5.78 0.86
C LYS A 196 9.28 -7.10 1.48
N ILE A 197 9.60 -7.35 2.76
CA ILE A 197 9.13 -8.56 3.46
C ILE A 197 7.60 -8.60 3.52
N TYR A 198 6.93 -7.47 3.77
CA TYR A 198 5.47 -7.42 3.78
C TYR A 198 4.86 -7.67 2.40
N LEU A 199 5.51 -7.18 1.34
CA LEU A 199 5.11 -7.47 -0.04
C LEU A 199 5.27 -8.96 -0.35
N ASP A 200 6.43 -9.54 -0.05
CA ASP A 200 6.74 -10.97 -0.28
C ASP A 200 5.82 -11.90 0.53
N THR A 201 5.38 -11.47 1.71
CA THR A 201 4.44 -12.21 2.58
C THR A 201 2.97 -11.87 2.34
N GLN A 202 2.66 -11.07 1.30
CA GLN A 202 1.30 -10.66 0.91
C GLN A 202 0.48 -9.94 2.01
N LYS A 203 1.16 -9.30 2.97
CA LYS A 203 0.53 -8.51 4.04
C LYS A 203 0.36 -7.07 3.59
N TYR A 204 -0.55 -6.87 2.65
CA TYR A 204 -0.69 -5.64 1.88
C TYR A 204 -1.09 -4.41 2.69
N GLU A 205 -1.71 -4.58 3.86
CA GLU A 205 -2.24 -3.49 4.67
C GLU A 205 -1.17 -2.51 5.17
N ARG A 206 0.11 -2.92 5.13
CA ARG A 206 1.24 -2.14 5.63
C ARG A 206 2.29 -1.79 4.58
N VAL A 207 2.24 -2.40 3.41
CA VAL A 207 3.28 -2.29 2.36
C VAL A 207 3.52 -0.84 1.97
N GLU A 208 2.43 -0.15 1.64
CA GLU A 208 2.42 1.23 1.18
C GLU A 208 3.14 2.18 2.17
N ARG A 209 2.82 2.04 3.46
CA ARG A 209 3.38 2.85 4.55
C ARG A 209 4.91 2.77 4.59
N TYR A 210 5.47 1.57 4.43
CA TYR A 210 6.91 1.36 4.53
C TYR A 210 7.66 1.89 3.32
N PHE A 211 7.15 1.65 2.11
CA PHE A 211 7.79 2.19 0.91
C PHE A 211 7.70 3.71 0.85
N ILE A 212 6.57 4.28 1.24
CA ILE A 212 6.45 5.73 1.24
C ILE A 212 7.32 6.36 2.33
N ARG A 213 7.42 5.74 3.52
CA ARG A 213 8.38 6.21 4.52
C ARG A 213 9.81 6.14 4.01
N THR A 214 10.15 5.13 3.21
CA THR A 214 11.45 5.04 2.53
C THR A 214 11.66 6.24 1.62
N ILE A 215 10.72 6.50 0.72
CA ILE A 215 10.79 7.61 -0.24
C ILE A 215 10.86 8.98 0.44
N LYS A 216 10.15 9.17 1.57
CA LYS A 216 10.23 10.41 2.35
C LYS A 216 11.60 10.64 2.99
N LEU A 217 12.28 9.56 3.38
CA LEU A 217 13.60 9.64 4.00
C LEU A 217 14.71 9.71 2.94
N ASP A 218 14.54 9.01 1.83
CA ASP A 218 15.43 9.00 0.68
C ASP A 218 14.60 9.11 -0.62
N PRO A 219 14.41 10.34 -1.12
CA PRO A 219 13.61 10.58 -2.33
C PRO A 219 14.21 10.03 -3.63
N ASP A 220 15.48 9.59 -3.60
CA ASP A 220 16.18 9.02 -4.75
C ASP A 220 16.26 7.48 -4.66
N PHE A 221 15.57 6.86 -3.68
CA PHE A 221 15.52 5.41 -3.49
C PHE A 221 14.64 4.73 -4.57
N ILE A 222 15.21 4.53 -5.76
CA ILE A 222 14.50 4.02 -6.96
C ILE A 222 13.77 2.70 -6.69
N ASP A 223 14.39 1.77 -5.96
CA ASP A 223 13.79 0.47 -5.67
C ASP A 223 12.44 0.58 -4.94
N ALA A 224 12.29 1.60 -4.08
CA ALA A 224 11.07 1.82 -3.32
C ALA A 224 9.94 2.30 -4.23
N TYR A 225 10.23 3.18 -5.19
CA TYR A 225 9.26 3.59 -6.22
C TYR A 225 8.86 2.42 -7.11
N TYR A 226 9.83 1.60 -7.52
CA TYR A 226 9.56 0.45 -8.36
C TYR A 226 8.65 -0.56 -7.64
N LEU A 227 9.00 -0.97 -6.41
CA LEU A 227 8.19 -1.94 -5.66
C LEU A 227 6.83 -1.38 -5.25
N LEU A 228 6.74 -0.09 -4.91
CA LEU A 228 5.45 0.55 -4.62
C LEU A 228 4.56 0.64 -5.86
N GLY A 229 5.12 1.04 -7.00
CA GLY A 229 4.37 1.07 -8.25
C GLY A 229 3.95 -0.33 -8.68
N LYS A 230 4.81 -1.34 -8.54
CA LYS A 230 4.46 -2.75 -8.77
C LYS A 230 3.33 -3.21 -7.85
N PHE A 231 3.40 -2.88 -6.56
CA PHE A 231 2.33 -3.14 -5.61
C PHE A 231 1.00 -2.52 -6.07
N TYR A 232 1.00 -1.25 -6.48
CA TYR A 232 -0.21 -0.60 -6.99
C TYR A 232 -0.73 -1.24 -8.29
N LEU A 233 0.15 -1.69 -9.19
CA LEU A 233 -0.26 -2.44 -10.38
C LEU A 233 -0.94 -3.77 -10.02
N GLU A 234 -0.40 -4.51 -9.05
CA GLU A 234 -1.00 -5.77 -8.56
C GLU A 234 -2.38 -5.54 -7.94
N GLN A 235 -2.57 -4.41 -7.25
CA GLN A 235 -3.87 -3.99 -6.69
C GLN A 235 -4.81 -3.33 -7.73
N LYS A 236 -4.38 -3.18 -8.98
CA LYS A 236 -5.10 -2.47 -10.06
C LYS A 236 -5.38 -0.99 -9.74
N TRP A 237 -4.54 -0.38 -8.91
CA TRP A 237 -4.57 1.04 -8.57
C TRP A 237 -3.70 1.83 -9.55
N TYR A 238 -4.10 1.82 -10.82
CA TYR A 238 -3.32 2.34 -11.94
C TYR A 238 -2.92 3.82 -11.80
N ASP A 239 -3.81 4.65 -11.26
CA ASP A 239 -3.53 6.08 -11.07
C ASP A 239 -2.46 6.33 -10.00
N TYR A 240 -2.43 5.50 -8.94
CA TYR A 240 -1.38 5.56 -7.93
C TYR A 240 -0.04 5.04 -8.47
N ALA A 241 -0.09 3.96 -9.27
CA ALA A 241 1.10 3.44 -9.96
C ALA A 241 1.71 4.49 -10.91
N SER A 242 0.89 5.13 -11.74
CA SER A 242 1.35 6.14 -12.69
C SER A 242 1.95 7.36 -11.99
N ALA A 243 1.29 7.87 -10.94
CA ALA A 243 1.82 8.96 -10.14
C ALA A 243 3.19 8.61 -9.52
N THR A 244 3.33 7.40 -8.98
CA THR A 244 4.58 6.91 -8.37
C THR A 244 5.72 6.82 -9.38
N PHE A 245 5.45 6.29 -10.58
CA PHE A 245 6.47 6.20 -11.63
C PHE A 245 6.85 7.58 -12.19
N LEU A 246 5.86 8.46 -12.39
CA LEU A 246 6.10 9.81 -12.90
C LEU A 246 6.96 10.64 -11.96
N GLU A 247 6.81 10.48 -10.65
CA GLU A 247 7.61 11.17 -9.63
C GLU A 247 9.11 10.97 -9.87
N ILE A 248 9.54 9.72 -10.01
CA ILE A 248 10.96 9.40 -10.16
C ILE A 248 11.44 9.67 -11.60
N LEU A 249 10.63 9.43 -12.63
CA LEU A 249 10.98 9.78 -14.03
C LEU A 249 11.26 11.28 -14.20
N ARG A 250 10.57 12.14 -13.44
CA ARG A 250 10.78 13.59 -13.47
C ARG A 250 12.12 14.02 -12.86
N ARG A 251 12.64 13.25 -11.90
CA ARG A 251 13.89 13.53 -11.17
C ARG A 251 15.16 13.15 -11.92
N LYS A 252 15.05 12.43 -13.06
CA LYS A 252 16.18 11.94 -13.86
C LYS A 252 17.24 11.20 -13.02
N PRO A 253 16.85 10.10 -12.35
CA PRO A 253 17.76 9.35 -11.49
C PRO A 253 18.85 8.64 -12.30
N ASN A 254 19.90 8.20 -11.61
CA ASN A 254 20.95 7.37 -12.22
C ASN A 254 20.39 6.05 -12.76
N ASP A 255 20.98 5.60 -13.87
CA ASP A 255 20.67 4.33 -14.50
C ASP A 255 20.96 3.17 -13.52
N SER A 256 19.95 2.32 -13.29
CA SER A 256 20.01 1.16 -12.40
C SER A 256 19.03 0.10 -12.88
N ALA A 257 19.25 -1.17 -12.52
CA ALA A 257 18.37 -2.27 -12.92
C ALA A 257 16.91 -2.03 -12.50
N SER A 258 16.69 -1.45 -11.32
CA SER A 258 15.36 -1.09 -10.82
C SER A 258 14.75 0.08 -11.57
N PHE A 259 15.57 1.02 -12.04
CA PHE A 259 15.09 2.10 -12.89
C PHE A 259 14.63 1.60 -14.27
N GLU A 260 15.36 0.66 -14.86
CA GLU A 260 14.95 -0.02 -16.10
C GLU A 260 13.64 -0.80 -15.90
N ALA A 261 13.53 -1.55 -14.80
CA ALA A 261 12.30 -2.29 -14.46
C ALA A 261 11.10 -1.35 -14.24
N LEU A 262 11.35 -0.18 -13.65
CA LEU A 262 10.36 0.88 -13.49
C LEU A 262 9.93 1.47 -14.83
N ILE A 263 10.87 1.82 -15.71
CA ILE A 263 10.57 2.31 -17.06
C ILE A 263 9.72 1.29 -17.83
N GLN A 264 10.10 0.01 -17.77
CA GLN A 264 9.34 -1.06 -18.41
C GLN A 264 7.91 -1.14 -17.84
N SER A 265 7.77 -1.08 -16.52
CA SER A 265 6.46 -1.13 -15.85
C SER A 265 5.59 0.09 -16.19
N ALA A 266 6.18 1.29 -16.25
CA ALA A 266 5.51 2.51 -16.66
C ALA A 266 5.10 2.48 -18.15
N HIS A 267 5.92 1.86 -18.99
CA HIS A 267 5.60 1.67 -20.41
C HIS A 267 4.43 0.70 -20.60
N GLU A 268 4.42 -0.43 -19.90
CA GLU A 268 3.28 -1.36 -19.93
C GLU A 268 1.99 -0.72 -19.39
N LEU A 269 2.08 0.05 -18.31
CA LEU A 269 0.95 0.83 -17.80
C LEU A 269 0.41 1.83 -18.83
N SER A 270 1.30 2.46 -19.61
CA SER A 270 0.89 3.37 -20.68
C SER A 270 0.12 2.65 -21.79
N LYS A 271 0.50 1.42 -22.15
CA LYS A 271 -0.25 0.60 -23.11
C LYS A 271 -1.62 0.25 -22.57
N PHE A 272 -1.72 -0.14 -21.30
CA PHE A 272 -2.99 -0.37 -20.64
C PHE A 272 -3.90 0.86 -20.71
N TYR A 273 -3.39 2.05 -20.39
CA TYR A 273 -4.16 3.30 -20.51
C TYR A 273 -4.63 3.60 -21.94
N ILE A 274 -3.85 3.25 -22.96
CA ILE A 274 -4.27 3.40 -24.37
C ILE A 274 -5.44 2.47 -24.68
N ASP A 275 -5.44 1.25 -24.16
CA ASP A 275 -6.50 0.28 -24.41
C ASP A 275 -7.78 0.60 -23.60
N ASP A 276 -7.62 1.18 -22.42
CA ASP A 276 -8.72 1.64 -21.57
C ASP A 276 -9.29 3.01 -21.99
N GLY A 277 -8.66 3.68 -22.97
CA GLY A 277 -9.10 4.98 -23.50
C GLY A 277 -8.59 6.22 -22.77
N HIS A 278 -7.74 6.04 -21.76
CA HIS A 278 -7.09 7.09 -20.97
C HIS A 278 -5.84 7.66 -21.68
N TYR A 279 -6.04 8.17 -22.91
CA TYR A 279 -4.93 8.57 -23.78
C TYR A 279 -4.04 9.67 -23.20
N ASP A 280 -4.61 10.64 -22.47
CA ASP A 280 -3.85 11.74 -21.88
C ASP A 280 -2.84 11.27 -20.83
N GLN A 281 -3.25 10.35 -19.96
CA GLN A 281 -2.37 9.75 -18.96
C GLN A 281 -1.23 8.96 -19.63
N ALA A 282 -1.57 8.15 -20.65
CA ALA A 282 -0.57 7.42 -21.42
C ALA A 282 0.46 8.36 -22.09
N LEU A 283 0.00 9.45 -22.70
CA LEU A 283 0.88 10.42 -23.38
C LEU A 283 1.86 11.07 -22.41
N ILE A 284 1.42 11.44 -21.20
CA ILE A 284 2.28 12.05 -20.18
C ILE A 284 3.39 11.08 -19.78
N ILE A 285 3.06 9.82 -19.47
CA ILE A 285 4.04 8.82 -19.04
C ILE A 285 5.06 8.54 -20.16
N LEU A 286 4.59 8.32 -21.39
CA LEU A 286 5.47 8.04 -22.54
C LEU A 286 6.42 9.20 -22.83
N GLN A 287 5.96 10.44 -22.67
CA GLN A 287 6.81 11.63 -22.83
C GLN A 287 7.88 11.71 -21.75
N GLU A 288 7.54 11.44 -20.49
CA GLU A 288 8.53 11.43 -19.40
C GLU A 288 9.54 10.29 -19.54
N ILE A 289 9.11 9.10 -19.98
CA ILE A 289 10.03 8.01 -20.31
C ILE A 289 11.02 8.45 -21.39
N LEU A 290 10.55 9.02 -22.50
CA LEU A 290 11.41 9.46 -23.60
C LEU A 290 12.34 10.62 -23.23
N ARG A 291 11.96 11.43 -22.23
CA ARG A 291 12.81 12.50 -21.68
C ARG A 291 14.03 11.95 -20.94
N VAL A 292 13.90 10.76 -20.35
CA VAL A 292 14.99 10.07 -19.66
C VAL A 292 15.76 9.15 -20.60
N LYS A 293 15.05 8.28 -21.33
CA LYS A 293 15.64 7.28 -22.22
C LYS A 293 14.86 7.19 -23.52
N SER A 294 15.50 7.59 -24.62
CA SER A 294 14.93 7.41 -25.95
C SER A 294 14.89 5.93 -26.32
N SER A 295 13.73 5.44 -26.76
CA SER A 295 13.52 4.05 -27.16
C SER A 295 12.54 3.97 -28.32
N TYR A 296 12.86 3.18 -29.33
CA TYR A 296 11.99 2.96 -30.49
C TYR A 296 10.62 2.42 -30.08
N SER A 297 10.60 1.45 -29.16
CA SER A 297 9.36 0.82 -28.65
C SER A 297 8.42 1.84 -27.98
N VAL A 298 9.00 2.74 -27.19
CA VAL A 298 8.25 3.81 -26.51
C VAL A 298 7.76 4.84 -27.52
N HIS A 299 8.55 5.16 -28.55
CA HIS A 299 8.15 6.09 -29.62
C HIS A 299 6.97 5.57 -30.44
N GLN A 300 6.97 4.27 -30.78
CA GLN A 300 5.82 3.61 -31.45
C GLN A 300 4.56 3.68 -30.60
N THR A 301 4.70 3.43 -29.30
CA THR A 301 3.57 3.48 -28.36
C THR A 301 3.02 4.91 -28.21
N LEU A 302 3.89 5.92 -28.22
CA LEU A 302 3.49 7.33 -28.21
C LEU A 302 2.72 7.71 -29.48
N LEU A 303 3.16 7.24 -30.64
CA LEU A 303 2.48 7.48 -31.91
C LEU A 303 1.08 6.84 -31.90
N LEU A 304 0.98 5.59 -31.44
CA LEU A 304 -0.29 4.89 -31.28
C LEU A 304 -1.25 5.64 -30.35
N ALA A 305 -0.76 6.10 -29.19
CA ALA A 305 -1.55 6.89 -28.24
C ALA A 305 -2.09 8.18 -28.88
N ARG A 306 -1.27 8.89 -29.66
CA ARG A 306 -1.69 10.11 -30.39
C ARG A 306 -2.75 9.81 -31.44
N GLN A 307 -2.58 8.72 -32.19
CA GLN A 307 -3.54 8.30 -33.21
C GLN A 307 -4.89 7.95 -32.59
N LYS A 308 -4.91 7.04 -31.60
CA LYS A 308 -6.16 6.64 -30.93
C LYS A 308 -6.85 7.85 -30.27
N LYS A 309 -6.09 8.78 -29.67
CA LYS A 309 -6.63 10.02 -29.13
C LYS A 309 -7.30 10.89 -30.20
N ALA A 310 -6.67 11.04 -31.37
CA ALA A 310 -7.22 11.81 -32.47
C ALA A 310 -8.51 11.19 -33.01
N GLU A 311 -8.53 9.87 -33.19
CA GLU A 311 -9.72 9.11 -33.61
C GLU A 311 -10.86 9.26 -32.59
N ALA A 312 -10.57 9.13 -31.30
CA ALA A 312 -11.54 9.32 -30.24
C ALA A 312 -12.10 10.75 -30.19
N LEU A 313 -11.27 11.76 -30.46
CA LEU A 313 -11.69 13.16 -30.49
C LEU A 313 -12.60 13.45 -31.68
N VAL A 314 -12.33 12.89 -32.86
CA VAL A 314 -13.21 12.98 -34.02
C VAL A 314 -14.55 12.29 -33.73
N ALA A 315 -14.53 11.06 -33.20
CA ALA A 315 -15.74 10.33 -32.85
C ALA A 315 -16.60 11.08 -31.80
N ALA A 316 -15.96 11.70 -30.81
CA ALA A 316 -16.66 12.53 -29.81
C ALA A 316 -17.30 13.78 -30.43
N GLN A 317 -16.63 14.43 -31.39
CA GLN A 317 -17.19 15.58 -32.12
C GLN A 317 -18.40 15.18 -32.97
N GLU A 318 -18.32 14.05 -33.68
CA GLU A 318 -19.43 13.52 -34.48
C GLU A 318 -20.63 13.13 -33.61
N ALA A 319 -20.38 12.46 -32.48
CA ALA A 319 -21.42 12.10 -31.52
C ALA A 319 -22.12 13.36 -30.95
N LYS A 320 -21.35 14.39 -30.60
CA LYS A 320 -21.87 15.67 -30.12
C LYS A 320 -22.71 16.39 -31.18
N LYS A 321 -22.24 16.40 -32.43
CA LYS A 321 -22.98 16.97 -33.56
C LYS A 321 -24.31 16.26 -33.76
N LYS A 322 -24.30 14.92 -33.79
CA LYS A 322 -25.52 14.10 -33.94
C LYS A 322 -26.50 14.31 -32.78
N ALA A 323 -26.01 14.43 -31.56
CA ALA A 323 -26.85 14.72 -30.39
C ALA A 323 -27.54 16.09 -30.51
N LEU A 324 -26.81 17.11 -30.97
CA LEU A 324 -27.35 18.46 -31.18
C LEU A 324 -28.39 18.47 -32.31
N GLU A 325 -28.14 17.76 -33.41
CA GLU A 325 -29.11 17.59 -34.51
C GLU A 325 -30.38 16.88 -34.04
N THR A 326 -30.24 15.83 -33.22
CA THR A 326 -31.38 15.10 -32.64
C THR A 326 -32.19 16.00 -31.70
N GLN A 327 -31.52 16.82 -30.89
CA GLN A 327 -32.17 17.77 -29.99
C GLN A 327 -32.92 18.85 -30.76
N LEU A 328 -32.33 19.36 -31.85
CA LEU A 328 -32.97 20.34 -32.73
C LEU A 328 -34.20 19.75 -33.43
N ALA A 329 -34.09 18.52 -33.93
CA ALA A 329 -35.21 17.80 -34.54
C ALA A 329 -36.34 17.54 -33.53
N ALA A 330 -36.02 17.19 -32.28
CA ALA A 330 -37.01 17.00 -31.22
C ALA A 330 -37.73 18.31 -30.83
N GLN A 331 -37.02 19.45 -30.83
CA GLN A 331 -37.63 20.76 -30.61
C GLN A 331 -38.56 21.17 -31.76
N GLN A 332 -38.19 20.87 -33.01
CA GLN A 332 -39.02 21.14 -34.18
C GLN A 332 -40.23 20.19 -34.31
N ALA A 333 -40.18 19.02 -33.67
CA ALA A 333 -41.27 18.04 -33.64
C ALA A 333 -42.27 18.24 -32.50
N GLN A 334 -42.07 19.22 -31.60
CA GLN A 334 -43.11 19.57 -30.64
C GLN A 334 -44.27 20.25 -31.37
N PRO A 335 -45.53 19.78 -31.19
CA PRO A 335 -46.69 20.38 -31.84
C PRO A 335 -46.82 21.85 -31.40
N GLU A 336 -47.14 22.73 -32.35
CA GLU A 336 -47.47 24.13 -32.04
C GLU A 336 -48.51 24.17 -30.91
N PRO A 337 -48.35 25.06 -29.91
CA PRO A 337 -49.36 25.24 -28.88
C PRO A 337 -50.68 25.53 -29.58
N THR A 338 -51.71 24.72 -29.33
CA THR A 338 -53.04 24.90 -29.92
C THR A 338 -53.48 26.34 -29.70
N PRO A 339 -53.89 27.05 -30.77
CA PRO A 339 -54.32 28.43 -30.64
C PRO A 339 -55.49 28.49 -29.63
N PRO A 340 -55.50 29.48 -28.72
CA PRO A 340 -56.61 29.64 -27.80
C PRO A 340 -57.90 29.85 -28.60
N PRO A 341 -59.05 29.31 -28.13
CA PRO A 341 -60.31 29.43 -28.86
C PRO A 341 -60.70 30.91 -29.01
N GLU A 342 -61.16 31.26 -30.22
CA GLU A 342 -61.64 32.59 -30.60
C GLU A 342 -62.69 33.10 -29.60
N SER A 343 -62.34 34.14 -28.84
CA SER A 343 -63.28 34.95 -28.08
C SER A 343 -63.87 36.01 -29.00
N THR A 344 -65.19 35.98 -29.20
CA THR A 344 -66.02 36.99 -29.88
C THR A 344 -65.81 38.40 -29.31
N PRO A 345 -65.94 39.46 -30.12
CA PRO A 345 -65.60 40.82 -29.71
C PRO A 345 -66.71 41.45 -28.86
N THR A 346 -66.33 42.20 -27.83
CA THR A 346 -67.19 43.22 -27.18
C THR A 346 -66.41 44.55 -27.23
N PRO A 347 -67.02 45.67 -27.66
CA PRO A 347 -66.28 46.89 -27.95
C PRO A 347 -66.01 47.73 -26.69
N GLU A 348 -64.75 48.14 -26.56
CA GLU A 348 -64.21 49.47 -26.24
C GLU A 348 -65.07 50.47 -25.44
N ALA A 349 -64.55 50.88 -24.27
CA ALA A 349 -64.71 52.25 -23.77
C ALA A 349 -63.48 52.66 -22.95
N ALA A 350 -62.94 53.83 -23.29
CA ALA A 350 -61.67 54.37 -22.86
C ALA A 350 -61.75 55.27 -21.61
N ALA A 351 -60.56 55.57 -21.09
CA ALA A 351 -60.13 56.74 -20.30
C ALA A 351 -60.26 56.70 -18.75
N GLN A 352 -59.10 56.40 -18.11
CA GLN A 352 -58.31 57.22 -17.14
C GLN A 352 -58.99 58.06 -16.01
N PRO A 353 -58.29 58.53 -14.94
CA PRO A 353 -56.97 58.15 -14.37
C PRO A 353 -56.92 58.14 -12.80
N THR A 354 -55.71 57.97 -12.25
CA THR A 354 -55.16 58.44 -10.94
C THR A 354 -54.95 57.43 -9.78
N ALA A 355 -53.73 57.48 -9.25
CA ALA A 355 -53.17 56.79 -8.06
C ALA A 355 -53.47 57.61 -6.76
N PRO A 356 -52.95 57.34 -5.53
CA PRO A 356 -52.09 56.23 -5.04
C PRO A 356 -52.42 55.67 -3.61
N THR A 357 -51.73 54.58 -3.24
CA THR A 357 -51.27 54.10 -1.89
C THR A 357 -52.23 53.75 -0.70
N PRO A 358 -51.78 52.85 0.23
CA PRO A 358 -52.59 52.04 1.19
C PRO A 358 -52.51 52.61 2.64
N PRO A 359 -52.70 51.90 3.80
CA PRO A 359 -53.24 50.54 4.12
C PRO A 359 -54.21 50.51 5.35
N ALA A 360 -54.50 49.28 5.83
CA ALA A 360 -54.89 48.86 7.20
C ALA A 360 -56.38 48.70 7.56
N ALA A 361 -56.79 47.47 7.91
CA ALA A 361 -57.09 47.02 9.29
C ALA A 361 -58.01 45.77 9.32
N GLU A 362 -57.54 44.77 10.08
CA GLU A 362 -58.24 43.74 10.90
C GLU A 362 -59.34 42.82 10.31
N PRO A 363 -59.40 41.57 10.82
CA PRO A 363 -60.69 41.09 11.28
C PRO A 363 -60.69 40.38 12.65
N THR A 364 -61.82 40.55 13.33
CA THR A 364 -62.29 40.00 14.61
C THR A 364 -62.77 38.52 14.55
N VAL A 365 -62.27 37.71 15.48
CA VAL A 365 -62.95 36.86 16.50
C VAL A 365 -63.99 35.74 16.12
N ALA A 366 -63.55 34.48 16.30
CA ALA A 366 -64.12 33.31 17.06
C ALA A 366 -65.50 32.67 16.66
N PRO A 367 -65.90 31.43 17.10
CA PRO A 367 -65.38 30.60 18.22
C PRO A 367 -65.32 29.04 18.05
N THR A 368 -64.85 28.42 19.15
CA THR A 368 -64.56 27.03 19.59
C THR A 368 -65.78 26.08 19.73
N PRO A 369 -65.63 24.74 19.97
CA PRO A 369 -65.41 24.19 21.33
C PRO A 369 -64.52 22.91 21.49
N GLU A 370 -64.00 22.80 22.72
CA GLU A 370 -63.39 21.75 23.60
C GLU A 370 -63.76 20.24 23.46
N PRO A 371 -63.22 19.27 24.28
CA PRO A 371 -61.90 19.13 24.96
C PRO A 371 -61.26 17.68 24.94
N THR A 372 -59.94 17.64 25.19
CA THR A 372 -58.98 16.66 25.81
C THR A 372 -59.21 15.12 25.86
N PRO A 373 -58.13 14.27 25.87
CA PRO A 373 -57.13 14.22 26.96
C PRO A 373 -55.65 14.01 26.56
N GLU A 374 -54.75 14.64 27.34
CA GLU A 374 -53.35 14.25 27.56
C GLU A 374 -53.29 13.17 28.68
N PRO A 375 -52.18 12.41 28.93
CA PRO A 375 -50.78 12.85 28.79
C PRO A 375 -49.75 11.80 28.30
N ALA A 376 -48.62 12.27 27.78
CA ALA A 376 -47.33 11.63 27.99
C ALA A 376 -46.22 12.69 27.80
N VAL A 377 -45.63 13.13 28.91
CA VAL A 377 -44.47 14.02 28.92
C VAL A 377 -43.27 13.22 28.43
N THR A 378 -42.92 13.37 27.16
CA THR A 378 -41.56 13.12 26.67
C THR A 378 -40.80 14.43 26.75
N GLU A 379 -39.88 14.52 27.71
CA GLU A 379 -38.88 15.59 27.74
C GLU A 379 -38.18 15.63 26.38
N THR A 380 -38.44 16.70 25.63
CA THR A 380 -37.70 17.00 24.41
C THR A 380 -36.30 17.43 24.86
N PRO A 381 -35.21 16.82 24.37
CA PRO A 381 -33.88 17.32 24.70
C PRO A 381 -33.80 18.77 24.22
N ALA A 382 -33.24 19.63 25.08
CA ALA A 382 -33.10 21.06 24.80
C ALA A 382 -32.56 21.30 23.38
N PRO A 383 -33.08 22.30 22.64
CA PRO A 383 -32.56 22.60 21.32
C PRO A 383 -31.07 22.95 21.47
N THR A 384 -30.23 22.08 20.93
CA THR A 384 -28.81 22.36 20.71
C THR A 384 -28.73 23.72 20.01
N PRO A 385 -27.92 24.69 20.49
CA PRO A 385 -27.83 25.98 19.84
C PRO A 385 -27.54 25.78 18.35
N ALA A 386 -28.28 26.49 17.49
CA ALA A 386 -28.11 26.42 16.05
C ALA A 386 -26.68 26.84 15.69
N VAL A 387 -25.80 25.85 15.52
CA VAL A 387 -24.42 26.07 15.07
C VAL A 387 -24.48 26.15 13.56
N THR A 388 -24.18 27.32 13.00
CA THR A 388 -23.99 27.44 11.55
C THR A 388 -22.68 26.72 11.19
N PRO A 389 -22.70 25.63 10.41
CA PRO A 389 -21.49 24.90 10.06
C PRO A 389 -20.56 25.79 9.24
N THR A 390 -19.30 25.86 9.65
CA THR A 390 -18.25 26.62 8.97
C THR A 390 -17.79 25.98 7.67
N VAL A 391 -18.05 24.67 7.50
CA VAL A 391 -17.65 23.88 6.33
C VAL A 391 -18.83 22.99 5.92
N GLN A 392 -19.20 23.04 4.64
CA GLN A 392 -20.13 22.07 4.05
C GLN A 392 -19.36 20.97 3.34
N LEU A 393 -19.58 19.73 3.77
CA LEU A 393 -19.08 18.50 3.14
C LEU A 393 -20.20 17.87 2.30
N ARG A 394 -19.85 17.17 1.22
CA ARG A 394 -20.83 16.41 0.43
C ARG A 394 -21.46 15.32 1.30
N ASN A 395 -22.78 15.32 1.35
CA ASN A 395 -23.58 14.37 2.12
C ASN A 395 -24.34 13.36 1.23
N ALA A 396 -24.32 13.53 -0.09
CA ALA A 396 -24.97 12.66 -1.06
C ALA A 396 -23.96 11.68 -1.68
N PRO A 397 -24.20 10.35 -1.64
CA PRO A 397 -23.32 9.36 -2.24
C PRO A 397 -23.12 9.54 -3.76
N ALA A 398 -21.94 9.18 -4.27
CA ALA A 398 -21.56 9.31 -5.67
C ALA A 398 -20.69 8.13 -6.15
N ALA A 399 -20.62 7.96 -7.47
CA ALA A 399 -19.62 7.11 -8.11
C ALA A 399 -18.39 7.96 -8.44
N LEU A 400 -17.25 7.64 -7.83
CA LEU A 400 -16.02 8.44 -7.89
C LEU A 400 -14.87 7.61 -8.48
N ALA A 401 -14.11 8.20 -9.39
CA ALA A 401 -12.84 7.68 -9.87
C ALA A 401 -11.69 8.08 -8.93
N ASN A 402 -10.51 7.48 -9.07
CA ASN A 402 -9.36 7.86 -8.24
C ASN A 402 -8.99 9.33 -8.44
N ALA A 403 -9.15 9.88 -9.65
CA ALA A 403 -8.91 11.28 -9.95
C ALA A 403 -9.80 12.22 -9.10
N ASP A 404 -11.09 11.87 -8.91
CA ASP A 404 -12.01 12.66 -8.09
C ASP A 404 -11.58 12.66 -6.62
N ILE A 405 -11.09 11.53 -6.12
CA ILE A 405 -10.55 11.41 -4.76
C ILE A 405 -9.29 12.25 -4.61
N LEU A 406 -8.37 12.17 -5.57
CA LEU A 406 -7.15 12.98 -5.56
C LEU A 406 -7.49 14.47 -5.56
N ASP A 407 -8.42 14.91 -6.41
CA ASP A 407 -8.86 16.30 -6.50
C ASP A 407 -9.58 16.78 -5.23
N MET A 408 -10.42 15.93 -4.63
CA MET A 408 -11.04 16.19 -3.34
C MET A 408 -9.99 16.37 -2.24
N ILE A 409 -8.98 15.49 -2.18
CA ILE A 409 -7.86 15.62 -1.24
C ILE A 409 -7.15 16.97 -1.46
N LYS A 410 -6.98 17.43 -2.72
CA LYS A 410 -6.30 18.72 -2.98
C LYS A 410 -7.10 19.91 -2.53
N GLN A 411 -8.39 19.89 -2.81
CA GLN A 411 -9.27 21.02 -2.52
C GLN A 411 -9.49 21.17 -1.01
N ARG A 412 -9.58 20.06 -0.26
CA ARG A 412 -9.90 20.06 1.17
C ARG A 412 -8.68 20.01 2.07
N GLY A 413 -7.55 19.53 1.55
CA GLY A 413 -6.33 19.30 2.32
C GLY A 413 -6.44 18.08 3.23
N TYR A 414 -7.23 17.06 2.86
CA TYR A 414 -7.28 15.82 3.63
C TYR A 414 -5.90 15.15 3.67
N HIS A 415 -5.54 14.60 4.82
CA HIS A 415 -4.20 14.09 5.01
C HIS A 415 -4.04 12.67 4.46
N HIS A 416 -2.91 12.44 3.77
CA HIS A 416 -2.33 11.12 3.55
C HIS A 416 -0.96 11.14 4.22
N PRO A 417 -0.71 10.42 5.33
CA PRO A 417 0.58 10.47 6.03
C PRO A 417 1.68 9.84 5.19
N ASN A 418 1.30 9.16 4.11
CA ASN A 418 2.16 8.65 3.07
C ASN A 418 2.00 9.46 1.77
N ASP A 419 1.69 10.76 1.83
CA ASP A 419 1.62 11.54 0.60
C ASP A 419 3.00 11.58 -0.10
N LEU A 420 3.05 11.11 -1.35
CA LEU A 420 4.20 11.17 -2.25
C LEU A 420 4.18 12.41 -3.14
N SER A 421 3.29 13.37 -2.89
CA SER A 421 3.11 14.53 -3.74
C SER A 421 4.24 15.58 -3.62
N SER A 422 5.37 15.29 -4.24
CA SER A 422 6.24 16.37 -4.74
C SER A 422 5.58 17.13 -5.91
N TRP A 423 4.38 16.74 -6.37
CA TRP A 423 3.70 17.31 -7.54
C TRP A 423 2.26 17.77 -7.32
N GLY A 424 1.96 18.36 -6.15
CA GLY A 424 0.76 19.18 -6.00
C GLY A 424 -0.29 18.67 -5.03
N LEU A 425 0.12 18.14 -3.87
CA LEU A 425 -0.76 17.85 -2.75
C LEU A 425 -0.14 18.13 -1.37
N SER A 426 0.85 19.03 -1.36
CA SER A 426 1.19 19.86 -0.21
C SER A 426 1.48 19.17 1.12
N GLY A 427 2.78 18.97 1.39
CA GLY A 427 3.32 18.94 2.75
C GLY A 427 3.20 20.27 3.53
N THR A 428 2.46 21.26 3.02
CA THR A 428 2.22 22.56 3.66
C THR A 428 0.74 22.92 3.85
N VAL A 429 -0.21 22.10 3.39
CA VAL A 429 -1.64 22.30 3.62
C VAL A 429 -2.01 21.39 4.76
N LYS A 430 -1.92 21.94 5.97
CA LYS A 430 -2.71 21.45 7.10
C LYS A 430 -4.15 21.34 6.61
N GLY A 431 -4.83 20.23 6.92
CA GLY A 431 -6.26 20.10 6.72
C GLY A 431 -6.90 21.40 7.16
N THR A 432 -7.57 22.06 6.22
CA THR A 432 -8.07 23.42 6.45
C THR A 432 -9.19 23.44 7.48
N MET A 433 -9.77 22.26 7.74
CA MET A 433 -10.84 22.06 8.70
C MET A 433 -10.29 21.98 10.12
N GLN A 434 -10.63 22.99 10.92
CA GLN A 434 -10.48 22.92 12.37
C GLN A 434 -11.77 22.35 12.96
N HIS A 435 -11.74 21.08 13.33
CA HIS A 435 -12.89 20.44 13.98
C HIS A 435 -13.16 21.05 15.35
N ALA A 436 -14.43 21.05 15.72
CA ALA A 436 -14.91 21.52 17.02
C ALA A 436 -15.78 20.42 17.63
N TYR A 437 -15.12 19.38 18.13
CA TYR A 437 -15.79 18.18 18.64
C TYR A 437 -16.36 18.37 20.04
N VAL A 438 -17.58 17.89 20.22
CA VAL A 438 -18.27 17.81 21.51
C VAL A 438 -18.83 16.40 21.66
N SER A 439 -18.40 15.68 22.70
CA SER A 439 -18.97 14.36 23.02
C SER A 439 -20.26 14.52 23.81
N GLN A 440 -21.27 13.70 23.49
CA GLN A 440 -22.54 13.63 24.20
C GLN A 440 -23.02 12.19 24.31
N THR A 441 -23.91 11.90 25.26
CA THR A 441 -24.48 10.56 25.48
C THR A 441 -26.01 10.59 25.52
N PRO A 442 -26.70 10.99 24.42
CA PRO A 442 -28.14 10.96 24.38
C PRO A 442 -28.66 9.52 24.47
N ASN A 443 -29.63 9.28 25.36
CA ASN A 443 -30.25 7.96 25.58
C ASN A 443 -29.24 6.81 25.74
N GLY A 444 -28.10 7.07 26.39
CA GLY A 444 -27.06 6.07 26.65
C GLY A 444 -26.14 5.74 25.46
N VAL A 445 -26.28 6.42 24.32
CA VAL A 445 -25.45 6.21 23.13
C VAL A 445 -24.41 7.32 23.01
N ASN A 446 -23.13 6.98 23.03
CA ASN A 446 -22.06 7.97 22.87
C ASN A 446 -21.95 8.46 21.42
N VAL A 447 -22.08 9.76 21.23
CA VAL A 447 -21.97 10.45 19.94
C VAL A 447 -20.93 11.56 20.01
N VAL A 448 -20.39 11.94 18.85
CA VAL A 448 -19.49 13.08 18.69
C VAL A 448 -20.15 14.07 17.74
N ILE A 449 -20.45 15.26 18.25
CA ILE A 449 -20.93 16.38 17.45
C ILE A 449 -19.72 17.17 16.98
N ASP A 450 -19.57 17.33 15.67
CA ASP A 450 -18.60 18.25 15.10
C ASP A 450 -19.30 19.54 14.68
N GLN A 451 -19.12 20.57 15.50
CA GLN A 451 -19.71 21.88 15.28
C GLN A 451 -19.20 22.56 14.00
N ALA A 452 -18.00 22.18 13.52
CA ALA A 452 -17.42 22.78 12.33
C ALA A 452 -18.07 22.28 11.02
N SER A 453 -18.44 21.00 10.95
CA SER A 453 -19.14 20.38 9.81
C SER A 453 -20.66 20.37 9.94
N GLY A 454 -21.20 20.53 11.15
CA GLY A 454 -22.62 20.30 11.41
C GLY A 454 -23.01 18.82 11.35
N LEU A 455 -22.04 17.91 11.58
CA LEU A 455 -22.27 16.48 11.58
C LEU A 455 -22.26 15.92 12.99
N MET A 456 -23.09 14.90 13.20
CA MET A 456 -23.07 14.08 14.40
C MET A 456 -22.68 12.64 14.03
N TRP A 457 -21.68 12.12 14.72
CA TRP A 457 -21.04 10.84 14.46
C TRP A 457 -21.30 9.86 15.60
N GLN A 458 -21.36 8.56 15.28
CA GLN A 458 -21.16 7.55 16.31
C GLN A 458 -19.73 7.66 16.87
N GLN A 459 -19.59 7.74 18.20
CA GLN A 459 -18.27 7.76 18.84
C GLN A 459 -17.56 6.41 18.71
N ALA A 460 -18.31 5.33 18.93
CA ALA A 460 -17.93 3.96 18.58
C ALA A 460 -18.85 3.49 17.45
N GLY A 461 -18.26 3.08 16.34
CA GLY A 461 -19.00 2.55 15.19
C GLY A 461 -19.42 1.10 15.40
N SER A 462 -19.51 0.34 14.29
CA SER A 462 -19.82 -1.08 14.33
C SER A 462 -18.80 -1.85 15.18
N PRO A 463 -19.23 -2.83 16.01
CA PRO A 463 -18.33 -3.59 16.86
C PRO A 463 -17.45 -4.55 16.05
N ASP A 464 -17.98 -5.04 14.93
CA ASP A 464 -17.31 -5.97 14.02
C ASP A 464 -17.15 -5.36 12.62
N ARG A 465 -16.22 -5.94 11.86
CA ARG A 465 -16.08 -5.67 10.42
C ARG A 465 -17.25 -6.30 9.67
N MET A 466 -17.79 -5.57 8.71
CA MET A 466 -19.01 -5.92 8.00
C MET A 466 -18.78 -5.90 6.49
N ASN A 467 -19.35 -6.87 5.78
CA ASN A 467 -19.49 -6.83 4.33
C ASN A 467 -20.66 -5.90 3.95
N TRP A 468 -20.81 -5.62 2.66
CA TRP A 468 -21.77 -4.61 2.19
C TRP A 468 -23.24 -4.91 2.54
N ASP A 469 -23.66 -6.17 2.61
CA ASP A 469 -25.02 -6.53 2.99
C ASP A 469 -25.26 -6.31 4.50
N GLN A 470 -24.26 -6.65 5.33
CA GLN A 470 -24.28 -6.38 6.76
C GLN A 470 -24.28 -4.87 7.07
N VAL A 471 -23.57 -4.06 6.27
CA VAL A 471 -23.56 -2.59 6.41
C VAL A 471 -24.97 -2.02 6.29
N LYS A 472 -25.76 -2.47 5.31
CA LYS A 472 -27.15 -2.00 5.11
C LYS A 472 -28.02 -2.37 6.31
N ALA A 473 -27.95 -3.62 6.75
CA ALA A 473 -28.68 -4.11 7.91
C ALA A 473 -28.32 -3.33 9.20
N TYR A 474 -27.04 -2.99 9.38
CA TYR A 474 -26.57 -2.20 10.51
C TYR A 474 -27.20 -0.80 10.53
N ILE A 475 -27.23 -0.09 9.40
CA ILE A 475 -27.84 1.24 9.31
C ILE A 475 -29.36 1.17 9.54
N GLU A 476 -30.04 0.17 8.96
CA GLU A 476 -31.48 -0.05 9.19
C GLU A 476 -31.79 -0.31 10.67
N GLN A 477 -31.00 -1.15 11.34
CA GLN A 477 -31.16 -1.45 12.75
C GLN A 477 -30.95 -0.20 13.64
N LEU A 478 -29.95 0.62 13.34
CA LEU A 478 -29.71 1.88 14.07
C LEU A 478 -30.94 2.78 14.04
N ASN A 479 -31.59 2.88 12.88
CA ASN A 479 -32.73 3.75 12.66
C ASN A 479 -34.05 3.18 13.21
N GLN A 480 -34.23 1.85 13.18
CA GLN A 480 -35.38 1.19 13.80
C GLN A 480 -35.37 1.30 15.33
N GLY A 481 -34.19 1.21 15.95
CA GLY A 481 -34.03 1.32 17.39
C GLY A 481 -34.05 2.75 17.93
N ALA A 482 -34.18 3.75 17.05
CA ALA A 482 -33.98 5.16 17.38
C ALA A 482 -32.69 5.35 18.23
N SER A 483 -31.55 4.83 17.76
CA SER A 483 -30.31 4.83 18.53
C SER A 483 -29.92 6.24 18.94
N GLY A 484 -29.82 6.50 20.26
CA GLY A 484 -29.59 7.84 20.79
C GLY A 484 -30.77 8.80 20.65
N GLY A 485 -31.97 8.29 20.33
CA GLY A 485 -33.16 9.07 19.96
C GLY A 485 -33.25 9.47 18.49
N PHE A 486 -32.41 8.92 17.61
CA PHE A 486 -32.31 9.35 16.21
C PHE A 486 -32.57 8.21 15.21
N SER A 487 -33.23 8.54 14.11
CA SER A 487 -33.67 7.58 13.07
C SER A 487 -33.20 7.94 11.65
N ASP A 488 -32.23 8.84 11.54
CA ASP A 488 -31.66 9.41 10.31
C ASP A 488 -30.16 9.12 10.19
N TRP A 489 -29.67 8.05 10.84
CA TRP A 489 -28.30 7.58 10.67
C TRP A 489 -28.08 7.06 9.25
N ARG A 490 -26.93 7.41 8.68
CA ARG A 490 -26.51 6.96 7.35
C ARG A 490 -25.04 6.61 7.30
N LEU A 491 -24.66 5.89 6.25
CA LEU A 491 -23.26 5.69 5.91
C LEU A 491 -22.67 7.04 5.43
N PRO A 492 -21.48 7.44 5.91
CA PRO A 492 -20.85 8.69 5.51
C PRO A 492 -20.32 8.63 4.09
N THR A 493 -20.20 9.79 3.44
CA THR A 493 -19.44 9.90 2.20
C THR A 493 -17.93 9.79 2.47
N ILE A 494 -17.13 9.53 1.45
CA ILE A 494 -15.68 9.49 1.53
C ILE A 494 -15.10 10.87 1.87
N GLU A 495 -15.81 11.95 1.51
CA GLU A 495 -15.43 13.32 1.89
C GLU A 495 -15.61 13.52 3.40
N GLU A 496 -16.74 13.06 3.95
CA GLU A 496 -17.00 13.12 5.39
C GLU A 496 -16.01 12.26 6.18
N LEU A 497 -15.77 11.01 5.76
CA LEU A 497 -14.77 10.16 6.42
C LEU A 497 -13.35 10.71 6.31
N GLY A 498 -13.01 11.26 5.14
CA GLY A 498 -11.71 11.87 4.87
C GLY A 498 -11.44 13.10 5.73
N SER A 499 -12.49 13.85 6.11
CA SER A 499 -12.35 14.96 7.04
C SER A 499 -11.83 14.52 8.41
N LEU A 500 -12.16 13.30 8.86
CA LEU A 500 -11.70 12.77 10.15
C LEU A 500 -10.24 12.30 10.16
N VAL A 501 -9.57 12.28 8.99
CA VAL A 501 -8.19 11.78 8.88
C VAL A 501 -7.21 12.85 9.34
N GLU A 502 -6.46 12.53 10.40
CA GLU A 502 -5.49 13.43 11.02
C GLU A 502 -4.11 13.41 10.36
N PHE A 503 -3.38 14.52 10.48
CA PHE A 503 -2.01 14.62 9.97
C PHE A 503 -1.03 13.71 10.72
N GLU A 504 -1.18 13.65 12.04
CA GLU A 504 -0.34 12.88 12.93
C GLU A 504 -1.15 11.74 13.58
N GLN A 505 -0.44 10.73 14.06
CA GLN A 505 -1.07 9.67 14.84
C GLN A 505 -1.46 10.24 16.20
N LYS A 506 -2.74 10.57 16.39
CA LYS A 506 -3.25 11.14 17.64
C LYS A 506 -3.86 10.09 18.56
N ASN A 507 -4.51 9.07 18.01
CA ASN A 507 -5.16 8.00 18.77
C ASN A 507 -4.34 6.70 18.69
N GLY A 508 -3.31 6.60 19.54
CA GLY A 508 -2.37 5.48 19.52
C GLY A 508 -1.57 5.43 18.21
N ALA A 509 -1.77 4.39 17.40
CA ALA A 509 -1.14 4.25 16.09
C ALA A 509 -2.03 4.71 14.92
N LEU A 510 -3.15 5.38 15.20
CA LEU A 510 -4.15 5.79 14.23
C LEU A 510 -4.12 7.31 13.97
N TYR A 511 -4.38 7.68 12.72
CA TYR A 511 -4.55 9.04 12.19
C TYR A 511 -6.00 9.50 12.33
N ILE A 512 -6.50 9.54 13.55
CA ILE A 512 -7.84 10.05 13.90
C ILE A 512 -7.78 10.65 15.31
N ASP A 513 -8.66 11.60 15.61
CA ASP A 513 -8.75 12.23 16.92
C ASP A 513 -9.07 11.20 18.04
N PRO A 514 -8.47 11.31 19.24
CA PRO A 514 -8.72 10.41 20.37
C PRO A 514 -10.16 10.39 20.88
N ILE A 515 -10.99 11.35 20.49
CA ILE A 515 -12.42 11.36 20.84
C ILE A 515 -13.18 10.19 20.22
N PHE A 516 -12.68 9.63 19.12
CA PHE A 516 -13.27 8.47 18.45
C PHE A 516 -12.68 7.16 18.97
N ASP A 517 -13.51 6.11 19.03
CA ASP A 517 -13.05 4.78 19.41
C ASP A 517 -12.04 4.21 18.39
N ALA A 518 -10.93 3.64 18.90
CA ALA A 518 -9.82 3.15 18.09
C ALA A 518 -10.11 1.81 17.38
N THR A 519 -11.23 1.15 17.67
CA THR A 519 -11.60 -0.14 17.06
C THR A 519 -11.85 0.01 15.56
N GLN A 520 -12.56 1.05 15.14
CA GLN A 520 -12.92 1.27 13.74
C GLN A 520 -11.76 1.90 12.96
N ASN A 521 -10.70 1.12 12.75
CA ASN A 521 -9.47 1.54 12.09
C ASN A 521 -9.57 1.70 10.55
N VAL A 522 -10.61 1.13 9.94
CA VAL A 522 -10.94 1.26 8.52
C VAL A 522 -12.45 1.31 8.38
N CYS A 523 -12.99 2.39 7.81
CA CYS A 523 -14.43 2.62 7.69
C CYS A 523 -14.91 2.68 6.24
N TRP A 524 -16.02 2.00 5.94
CA TRP A 524 -16.72 2.07 4.65
C TRP A 524 -17.35 3.45 4.44
N SER A 525 -17.20 3.98 3.23
CA SER A 525 -18.02 5.09 2.74
C SER A 525 -19.20 4.60 1.91
N ALA A 526 -20.20 5.46 1.73
CA ALA A 526 -21.31 5.27 0.82
C ALA A 526 -20.93 5.42 -0.67
N ASP A 527 -19.74 5.94 -0.95
CA ASP A 527 -19.29 6.19 -2.32
C ASP A 527 -18.76 4.94 -3.00
N THR A 528 -19.06 4.83 -4.29
CA THR A 528 -18.68 3.67 -5.10
C THR A 528 -17.48 4.03 -5.96
N LYS A 529 -16.58 3.08 -6.22
CA LYS A 529 -15.55 3.31 -7.24
C LYS A 529 -16.15 3.09 -8.62
N THR A 530 -15.98 4.06 -9.51
CA THR A 530 -16.53 3.99 -10.87
C THR A 530 -16.03 2.75 -11.61
N ALA A 531 -16.95 2.07 -12.31
CA ALA A 531 -16.68 0.87 -13.14
C ALA A 531 -16.12 -0.36 -12.39
N GLU A 532 -16.17 -0.39 -11.05
CA GLU A 532 -15.72 -1.53 -10.23
C GLU A 532 -16.77 -1.94 -9.18
N ASN A 533 -16.80 -3.21 -8.78
CA ASN A 533 -17.63 -3.67 -7.65
C ASN A 533 -16.96 -3.38 -6.29
N SER A 534 -16.56 -2.12 -6.11
CA SER A 534 -15.78 -1.64 -4.98
C SER A 534 -16.40 -0.38 -4.40
N SER A 535 -16.22 -0.17 -3.10
CA SER A 535 -16.60 1.07 -2.42
C SER A 535 -15.36 1.78 -1.90
N TRP A 536 -15.43 3.10 -1.77
CA TRP A 536 -14.37 3.87 -1.11
C TRP A 536 -14.40 3.66 0.41
N ALA A 537 -13.23 3.72 1.03
CA ALA A 537 -13.04 3.57 2.46
C ALA A 537 -11.94 4.50 2.97
N ALA A 538 -12.04 4.87 4.25
CA ALA A 538 -11.00 5.60 4.96
C ALA A 538 -10.26 4.66 5.91
N SER A 539 -8.95 4.56 5.78
CA SER A 539 -8.06 3.84 6.68
C SER A 539 -7.41 4.82 7.66
N TYR A 540 -7.86 4.82 8.91
CA TYR A 540 -7.22 5.60 9.98
C TYR A 540 -5.94 4.94 10.47
N MET A 541 -5.76 3.64 10.22
CA MET A 541 -4.48 2.96 10.49
C MET A 541 -3.36 3.48 9.58
N ASN A 542 -3.68 3.72 8.31
CA ASN A 542 -2.72 4.18 7.30
C ASN A 542 -2.86 5.67 6.98
N GLY A 543 -3.89 6.33 7.52
CA GLY A 543 -4.25 7.72 7.29
C GLY A 543 -4.63 8.02 5.85
N HIS A 544 -5.26 7.11 5.11
CA HIS A 544 -5.54 7.32 3.69
C HIS A 544 -6.95 6.96 3.27
N LEU A 545 -7.30 7.39 2.05
CA LEU A 545 -8.51 7.00 1.34
C LEU A 545 -8.14 6.00 0.26
N PHE A 546 -8.88 4.90 0.18
CA PHE A 546 -8.63 3.84 -0.79
C PHE A 546 -9.95 3.18 -1.20
N ALA A 547 -9.92 2.43 -2.29
CA ALA A 547 -11.06 1.64 -2.71
C ALA A 547 -10.84 0.19 -2.32
N ASP A 548 -11.88 -0.46 -1.83
CA ASP A 548 -11.86 -1.85 -1.42
C ASP A 548 -13.06 -2.59 -2.01
N ALA A 549 -12.87 -3.88 -2.30
CA ALA A 549 -13.89 -4.72 -2.91
C ALA A 549 -15.04 -4.90 -1.93
N ARG A 550 -16.29 -4.80 -2.41
CA ARG A 550 -17.49 -4.95 -1.54
C ARG A 550 -17.65 -6.35 -0.92
N ALA A 551 -16.87 -7.32 -1.39
CA ALA A 551 -16.78 -8.66 -0.81
C ALA A 551 -15.94 -8.68 0.49
N ASN A 552 -15.06 -7.70 0.70
CA ASN A 552 -14.25 -7.58 1.90
C ASN A 552 -15.07 -7.00 3.07
N THR A 553 -14.50 -7.06 4.27
CA THR A 553 -15.15 -6.59 5.50
C THR A 553 -14.38 -5.41 6.09
N ASN A 554 -15.09 -4.29 6.33
CA ASN A 554 -14.57 -3.10 7.02
C ASN A 554 -15.60 -2.60 8.03
N PHE A 555 -15.19 -1.70 8.93
CA PHE A 555 -16.10 -1.15 9.95
C PHE A 555 -17.04 -0.10 9.35
N VAL A 556 -18.07 0.26 10.12
CA VAL A 556 -18.99 1.36 9.81
C VAL A 556 -18.92 2.37 10.94
N ARG A 557 -18.82 3.65 10.61
CA ARG A 557 -19.06 4.75 11.55
C ARG A 557 -20.20 5.59 10.99
N ALA A 558 -21.41 5.40 11.51
CA ALA A 558 -22.56 6.11 10.98
C ALA A 558 -22.49 7.60 11.33
N VAL A 559 -23.05 8.41 10.44
CA VAL A 559 -23.14 9.86 10.56
C VAL A 559 -24.57 10.31 10.33
N ARG A 560 -24.93 11.45 10.89
CA ARG A 560 -26.16 12.19 10.58
C ARG A 560 -25.86 13.68 10.47
N THR A 561 -26.68 14.39 9.72
CA THR A 561 -26.55 15.84 9.53
C THR A 561 -27.42 16.55 10.56
N LEU A 562 -26.88 17.57 11.22
CA LEU A 562 -27.66 18.41 12.13
C LEU A 562 -28.59 19.35 11.34
N PRO A 563 -29.81 19.63 11.84
CA PRO A 563 -30.78 20.51 11.19
C PRO A 563 -30.36 21.98 11.17
#